data_AF-A0A6L5PL83-F1
#
_entry.id   AF-A0A6L5PL83-F1
#
_cell.length_a   1.000
_cell.length_b   1.000
_cell.length_c   1.000
_cell.angle_alpha   90.00
_cell.angle_beta   90.00
_cell.angle_gamma   90.00
#
_symmetry.space_group_name_H-M   'P 1'
#
loop_
_entity.id
_entity.type
_entity.pdbx_description
1 polymer ?
#
loop_
_entity_poly.entity_id
_entity_poly.type
_entity_poly.pdbx_seq_one_letter_code
_entity_poly.pdbx_strand_id
1 'polypeptide(L)' 'MRVFGKPQDDRKLVELQSMLAAVDRSQAVIQFDLDGTVRDANRNFLSVIGYELGEIFGRHHR' A
#
# COMPACT_ATOMS: atom_id res chain seq x y z
N MET A 1 -32.31 9.86 17.17
CA MET A 1 -31.87 8.87 16.16
C MET A 1 -30.37 8.63 16.35
N ARG A 2 -29.98 7.57 17.05
CA ARG A 2 -28.56 7.16 17.20
C ARG A 2 -28.32 6.03 16.22
N VAL A 3 -27.47 6.27 15.23
CA VAL A 3 -26.99 5.25 14.30
C VAL A 3 -26.01 4.35 15.07
N PHE A 4 -26.44 3.15 15.40
CA PHE A 4 -25.55 2.09 15.87
C PHE A 4 -24.78 1.57 14.64
N GLY A 5 -23.50 1.94 14.51
CA GLY A 5 -22.58 1.27 13.58
C GLY A 5 -22.47 -0.20 13.97
N LYS A 6 -22.66 -1.12 13.02
CA LYS A 6 -22.76 -2.55 13.31
C LYS A 6 -21.37 -3.18 13.47
N PRO A 7 -21.17 -4.06 14.46
CA PRO A 7 -19.87 -4.71 14.74
C PRO A 7 -19.30 -5.62 13.63
N GLN A 8 -20.00 -5.82 12.50
CA GLN A 8 -19.46 -6.55 11.35
C GLN A 8 -18.44 -5.74 10.54
N ASP A 9 -18.57 -4.41 10.50
CA ASP A 9 -17.70 -3.56 9.67
C ASP A 9 -16.25 -3.59 10.19
N ASP A 10 -16.08 -3.65 11.51
CA ASP A 10 -14.77 -3.70 12.17
C ASP A 10 -14.01 -4.99 11.83
N ARG A 11 -14.70 -6.14 11.80
CA ARG A 11 -14.07 -7.43 11.47
C ARG A 11 -13.60 -7.46 10.02
N LYS A 12 -14.41 -6.91 9.10
CA LYS A 12 -14.04 -6.86 7.69
C LYS A 12 -12.84 -5.95 7.44
N LEU A 13 -12.77 -4.83 8.16
CA LEU A 13 -11.63 -3.91 8.08
C LEU A 13 -10.33 -4.60 8.55
N VAL A 14 -10.38 -5.33 9.66
CA VAL A 14 -9.22 -6.08 10.18
C VAL A 14 -8.77 -7.17 9.20
N GLU A 15 -9.71 -7.88 8.57
CA GLU A 15 -9.39 -8.87 7.53
C GLU A 15 -8.70 -8.23 6.32
N LEU A 16 -9.21 -7.09 5.84
CA LEU A 16 -8.60 -6.34 4.73
C LEU A 16 -7.19 -5.87 5.07
N GLN A 17 -7.00 -5.30 6.26
CA GLN A 17 -5.67 -4.89 6.73
C GLN A 17 -4.71 -6.08 6.83
N SER A 18 -5.19 -7.23 7.31
CA SER A 18 -4.37 -8.44 7.43
C SER A 18 -3.95 -8.97 6.06
N MET A 19 -4.85 -8.96 5.08
CA MET A 19 -4.53 -9.33 3.70
C MET A 19 -3.55 -8.36 3.06
N LEU A 20 -3.74 -7.05 3.24
CA LEU A 20 -2.80 -6.04 2.75
C LEU A 20 -1.41 -6.20 3.39
N ALA A 21 -1.33 -6.45 4.69
CA ALA A 21 -0.06 -6.72 5.37
C ALA A 21 0.60 -8.03 4.91
N ALA A 22 -0.17 -9.03 4.49
CA ALA A 22 0.38 -10.25 3.91
C ALA A 22 0.96 -9.99 2.51
N VAL A 23 0.27 -9.21 1.68
CA VAL A 23 0.75 -8.79 0.36
C VAL A 23 2.02 -7.94 0.50
N ASP A 24 1.98 -6.94 1.36
CA ASP A 24 3.12 -6.05 1.60
C ASP A 24 4.39 -6.82 2.03
N ARG A 25 4.23 -7.85 2.86
CA ARG A 25 5.37 -8.67 3.30
C ARG A 25 5.88 -9.66 2.26
N SER A 26 5.05 -10.09 1.30
CA SER A 26 5.39 -11.20 0.39
C SER A 26 5.64 -10.78 -1.05
N GLN A 27 5.18 -9.59 -1.46
CA GLN A 27 5.27 -9.13 -2.84
C GLN A 27 5.96 -7.77 -2.93
N ALA A 28 6.56 -7.50 -4.09
CA ALA A 28 7.02 -6.18 -4.46
C ALA A 28 5.82 -5.30 -4.82
N VAL A 29 5.60 -4.22 -4.07
CA VAL A 29 4.47 -3.31 -4.25
C VAL A 29 4.97 -1.88 -4.44
N ILE A 30 4.44 -1.21 -5.46
CA ILE A 30 4.62 0.23 -5.71
C ILE A 30 3.25 0.88 -5.86
N GLN A 31 3.13 2.12 -5.39
CA GLN A 31 1.95 2.95 -5.49
C GLN A 31 2.26 4.18 -6.35
N PHE A 32 1.36 4.46 -7.28
CA PHE A 32 1.42 5.64 -8.13
C PHE A 32 0.21 6.53 -7.88
N ASP A 33 0.40 7.83 -8.05
CA ASP A 33 -0.70 8.74 -8.33
C ASP A 33 -1.25 8.50 -9.74
N LEU A 34 -2.41 9.09 -10.05
CA LEU A 34 -3.13 8.88 -11.31
C LEU A 34 -2.35 9.36 -12.55
N ASP A 35 -1.44 10.30 -12.35
CA ASP A 35 -0.53 10.78 -13.39
C ASP A 35 0.68 9.86 -13.59
N GLY A 36 0.86 8.84 -12.73
CA GLY A 36 1.99 7.93 -12.78
C GLY A 36 3.17 8.32 -11.90
N THR A 37 3.03 9.33 -11.06
CA THR A 37 4.06 9.74 -10.10
C THR A 37 4.18 8.72 -8.97
N VAL A 38 5.40 8.29 -8.64
CA VAL A 38 5.65 7.36 -7.53
C VAL A 38 5.30 8.03 -6.22
N ARG A 39 4.37 7.42 -5.48
CA ARG A 39 3.92 7.88 -4.16
C ARG A 39 4.54 7.07 -3.03
N ASP A 40 4.67 5.76 -3.20
CA ASP A 40 5.27 4.88 -2.20
C ASP A 40 5.75 3.57 -2.83
N ALA A 41 6.67 2.89 -2.17
CA ALA A 41 7.11 1.55 -2.54
C ALA A 41 7.57 0.78 -1.31
N ASN A 42 7.20 -0.50 -1.24
CA ASN A 42 7.58 -1.32 -0.11
C ASN A 42 9.03 -1.85 -0.22
N ARG A 43 9.54 -2.38 0.89
CA ARG A 43 10.93 -2.88 0.95
C ARG A 43 11.23 -3.96 -0.09
N ASN A 44 10.27 -4.84 -0.37
CA ASN A 44 10.43 -5.90 -1.35
C ASN A 44 10.66 -5.34 -2.75
N PHE A 45 9.89 -4.33 -3.15
CA PHE A 45 10.09 -3.62 -4.40
C PHE A 45 11.47 -2.98 -4.43
N LEU A 46 11.77 -2.10 -3.47
CA LEU A 46 13.06 -1.39 -3.39
C LEU A 46 14.26 -2.34 -3.45
N SER A 47 14.19 -3.48 -2.77
CA SER A 47 15.27 -4.48 -2.72
C SER A 47 15.49 -5.18 -4.07
N VAL A 48 14.43 -5.44 -4.84
CA VAL A 48 14.52 -6.14 -6.12
C VAL A 48 15.11 -5.27 -7.22
N ILE A 49 14.74 -3.99 -7.26
CA ILE A 49 15.25 -3.04 -8.26
C ILE A 49 16.51 -2.30 -7.81
N GLY A 50 16.84 -2.32 -6.53
CA GLY A 50 18.07 -1.73 -5.99
C GLY A 50 18.03 -0.21 -5.84
N TYR A 51 16.85 0.35 -5.53
CA TYR A 51 16.69 1.77 -5.24
C TYR A 51 16.25 1.98 -3.80
N GLU A 52 16.56 3.14 -3.26
CA GLU A 52 15.96 3.69 -2.06
C GLU A 52 14.69 4.49 -2.42
N LEU A 53 13.71 4.55 -1.50
CA LEU A 53 12.45 5.27 -1.76
C LEU A 53 12.70 6.74 -2.15
N GLY A 54 13.66 7.40 -1.49
CA GLY A 54 14.00 8.80 -1.77
C GLY A 54 14.55 9.03 -3.19
N GLU A 55 15.03 7.99 -3.87
CA GLU A 55 15.52 8.09 -5.24
C GLU A 55 14.39 8.04 -6.27
N ILE A 56 13.25 7.43 -5.92
CA ILE A 56 12.13 7.24 -6.84
C ILE A 56 10.89 8.05 -6.48
N PHE A 57 10.74 8.48 -5.21
CA PHE A 57 9.60 9.26 -4.75
C PHE A 57 9.41 10.54 -5.57
N GLY A 58 8.18 10.81 -5.99
CA GLY A 58 7.84 11.99 -6.79
C GLY A 58 8.30 11.92 -8.26
N ARG A 59 8.96 10.83 -8.69
CA ARG A 59 9.32 10.62 -10.10
C ARG A 59 8.18 9.97 -10.86
N HIS A 60 8.03 10.34 -12.12
CA HIS A 60 7.08 9.68 -13.02
C HIS A 60 7.66 8.32 -13.48
N HIS A 61 6.84 7.26 -13.48
CA HIS A 61 7.26 5.88 -13.83
C HIS A 61 7.63 5.63 -15.32
N ARG A 62 7.76 6.69 -16.13
CA ARG A 62 8.05 6.57 -17.57
C ARG A 62 9.51 6.22 -17.83
#